data_AF-A0A5N8XCT0-F1
#
_entry.id   AF-A0A5N8XCT0-F1
#
_cell.length_a   1.000
_cell.length_b   1.000
_cell.length_c   1.000
_cell.angle_alpha   90.00
_cell.angle_beta   90.00
_cell.angle_gamma   90.00
#
_symmetry.space_group_name_H-M   'P 1'
#
loop_
_entity.id
_entity.type
_entity.pdbx_description
1 polymer ?
#
loop_
_entity_poly.entity_id
_entity_poly.type
_entity_poly.pdbx_seq_one_letter_code
_entity_poly.pdbx_strand_id
1 'polypeptide(L)'
;MRMIYADRGPSPLNSGKPKSADRDGTAGWWGAFSIERFANASPLQFTHEDANGWLAYLRQFEEQNFWFQDGGVQPWAYEETYDNWQDRYGMDAVTAVYHSGHGFMRDNGQFIASMGAAWDGRNIAESQRMAFGNEKVNYVFWSTCFSLRVLGAHNPVRTWGASNLGARMIFGFETTSIDHPGYGSKFWEKWRAGQTFCEAWLNASWDIDRGQAPSVAAAGATQAEANDRLNTERDFHRGHVSDAWYAWRWYNARESLHEPLTTLPMEPQTIALAPRDPSTELTRLAEAVHFPAAALQEVHVERQGVLSANAGDRYVSTAPQAARWVRLGEANHRNTRQLPTEEAVRLAEEFARQHANGAELIVDEVHDLWQNSGAADGSQIGEPVSLQTHVTFRQAFDGVPVITPGRGEIRVALDNDGSVVQAHLSTRDTANGATLTPNSMVAPPTANGRTGPAPAPREPAEALATAQRRLVAELGAVGANERQSAVDVQQELEIRDVPGTMRVGFEIEGNEAYPAARKQIEIRQQGSEFVTRRWVVAPLAR
;
A
#
# COMPACT_ATOMS: atom_id res chain seq x y z
N MET A 1 -3.31 -26.76 19.25
CA MET A 1 -2.48 -25.90 18.38
C MET A 1 -1.12 -25.73 19.06
N ARG A 2 -0.04 -26.19 18.44
CA ARG A 2 1.34 -25.93 18.88
C ARG A 2 1.81 -24.67 18.18
N MET A 3 2.23 -23.67 18.97
CA MET A 3 2.81 -22.44 18.43
C MET A 3 4.30 -22.68 18.15
N ILE A 4 4.71 -22.50 16.90
CA ILE A 4 6.10 -22.55 16.48
C ILE A 4 6.59 -21.11 16.39
N TYR A 5 7.37 -20.71 17.40
CA TYR A 5 8.03 -19.41 17.41
C TYR A 5 9.32 -19.48 16.60
N ALA A 6 9.50 -18.53 15.70
CA ALA A 6 10.77 -18.33 15.02
C ALA A 6 11.43 -17.06 15.55
N ASP A 7 12.69 -17.16 16.01
CA ASP A 7 13.45 -16.02 16.57
C ASP A 7 13.61 -14.87 15.57
N ARG A 8 13.64 -15.23 14.28
CA ARG A 8 13.54 -14.35 13.12
C ARG A 8 12.36 -14.85 12.28
N GLY A 9 11.56 -13.95 11.73
CA GLY A 9 10.49 -14.33 10.80
C GLY A 9 11.00 -15.07 9.56
N PRO A 10 10.12 -15.48 8.63
CA PRO A 10 10.58 -16.06 7.36
C PRO A 10 11.50 -15.06 6.64
N SER A 11 12.70 -15.51 6.27
CA SER A 11 13.64 -14.69 5.52
C SER A 11 13.13 -14.51 4.08
N PRO A 12 13.01 -13.29 3.55
CA PRO A 12 12.70 -13.06 2.13
C PRO A 12 13.95 -13.21 1.26
N LEU A 13 15.04 -13.80 1.76
CA LEU A 13 16.30 -13.99 1.04
C LEU A 13 16.40 -15.43 0.62
N ASN A 14 16.75 -15.66 -0.65
CA ASN A 14 17.04 -17.01 -1.09
C ASN A 14 18.22 -17.60 -0.28
N SER A 15 18.22 -18.92 -0.10
CA SER A 15 19.17 -19.64 0.77
C SER A 15 20.61 -19.73 0.22
N GLY A 16 20.92 -18.99 -0.86
CA GLY A 16 22.26 -18.93 -1.42
C GLY A 16 23.17 -18.10 -0.51
N LYS A 17 24.09 -18.75 0.20
CA LYS A 17 25.16 -18.03 0.93
C LYS A 17 25.89 -17.09 -0.04
N PRO A 18 26.14 -15.83 0.32
CA PRO A 18 26.98 -14.96 -0.49
C PRO A 18 28.32 -15.67 -0.73
N LYS A 19 28.81 -15.63 -1.99
CA LYS A 19 30.26 -15.74 -2.19
C LYS A 19 30.86 -14.62 -1.35
N SER A 20 31.82 -14.97 -0.49
CA SER A 20 32.42 -14.10 0.52
C SER A 20 32.48 -12.65 0.06
N ALA A 21 32.02 -11.72 0.90
CA ALA A 21 32.32 -10.31 0.72
C ALA A 21 33.83 -10.17 0.48
N ASP A 22 34.22 -9.70 -0.70
CA ASP A 22 35.56 -9.19 -0.87
C ASP A 22 35.77 -8.08 0.16
N ARG A 23 36.97 -8.02 0.70
CA ARG A 23 37.39 -7.56 2.04
C ARG A 23 36.89 -6.20 2.56
N ASP A 24 36.06 -5.45 1.85
CA ASP A 24 35.51 -4.14 2.24
C ASP A 24 33.98 -3.95 2.00
N GLY A 25 33.25 -4.96 1.50
CA GLY A 25 31.84 -4.82 1.06
C GLY A 25 30.77 -5.36 2.03
N THR A 26 29.64 -4.64 2.15
CA THR A 26 28.41 -5.12 2.79
C THR A 26 27.79 -6.30 2.02
N ALA A 27 26.83 -7.02 2.61
CA ALA A 27 26.25 -8.23 1.99
C ALA A 27 25.57 -7.98 0.63
N GLY A 28 25.25 -6.72 0.28
CA GLY A 28 24.77 -6.34 -1.04
C GLY A 28 23.29 -6.64 -1.25
N TRP A 29 22.51 -6.79 -0.18
CA TRP A 29 21.13 -7.23 -0.31
C TRP A 29 20.13 -6.09 -0.46
N TRP A 30 20.25 -5.02 0.33
CA TRP A 30 19.29 -3.91 0.24
C TRP A 30 19.85 -2.56 0.65
N GLY A 31 19.24 -1.54 0.06
CA GLY A 31 19.45 -0.14 0.38
C GLY A 31 18.16 0.65 0.15
N ALA A 32 18.08 1.84 0.74
CA ALA A 32 16.91 2.69 0.55
C ALA A 32 17.25 4.18 0.41
N PHE A 33 16.30 4.89 -0.17
CA PHE A 33 16.26 6.34 -0.32
C PHE A 33 14.91 6.84 0.19
N SER A 34 14.92 7.85 1.05
CA SER A 34 13.68 8.52 1.47
C SER A 34 13.84 10.02 1.53
N ILE A 35 12.88 10.76 0.98
CA ILE A 35 12.99 12.21 0.83
C ILE A 35 11.71 12.86 1.35
N GLU A 36 11.85 13.70 2.36
CA GLU A 36 10.77 14.57 2.86
C GLU A 36 11.03 16.02 2.47
N ARG A 37 12.31 16.37 2.36
CA ARG A 37 12.79 17.68 1.92
C ARG A 37 13.39 17.60 0.53
N PHE A 38 12.71 18.21 -0.42
CA PHE A 38 13.08 18.20 -1.83
C PHE A 38 13.76 19.48 -2.26
N ALA A 39 14.61 19.39 -3.28
CA ALA A 39 15.25 20.56 -3.87
C ALA A 39 14.32 21.33 -4.85
N ASN A 40 13.25 20.71 -5.35
CA ASN A 40 12.35 21.27 -6.37
C ASN A 40 10.90 20.73 -6.33
N ALA A 41 10.45 20.24 -5.18
CA ALA A 41 9.09 19.74 -5.00
C ALA A 41 8.57 20.09 -3.59
N SER A 42 7.24 20.02 -3.41
CA SER A 42 6.63 20.23 -2.10
C SER A 42 7.12 19.18 -1.11
N PRO A 43 7.25 19.50 0.20
CA PRO A 43 7.65 18.53 1.19
C PRO A 43 6.66 17.35 1.29
N LEU A 44 7.19 16.18 1.66
CA LEU A 44 6.44 15.01 2.12
C LEU A 44 6.69 14.82 3.62
N GLN A 45 5.92 13.98 4.30
CA GLN A 45 6.03 13.79 5.77
C GLN A 45 6.32 12.35 6.17
N PHE A 46 6.03 11.38 5.31
CA PHE A 46 6.04 9.98 5.74
C PHE A 46 6.97 9.09 4.94
N THR A 47 7.83 9.65 4.09
CA THR A 47 8.72 8.82 3.27
C THR A 47 9.81 8.16 4.11
N HIS A 48 10.20 8.78 5.23
CA HIS A 48 11.15 8.17 6.15
C HIS A 48 10.54 6.98 6.89
N GLU A 49 9.33 7.12 7.42
CA GLU A 49 8.60 6.03 8.07
C GLU A 49 8.28 4.91 7.09
N ASP A 50 7.91 5.25 5.85
CA ASP A 50 7.63 4.29 4.79
C ASP A 50 8.85 3.41 4.46
N ALA A 51 9.98 4.05 4.12
CA ALA A 51 11.23 3.34 3.86
C ALA A 51 11.74 2.58 5.09
N ASN A 52 11.60 3.15 6.29
CA ASN A 52 11.96 2.46 7.52
C ASN A 52 11.06 1.24 7.78
N GLY A 53 9.77 1.31 7.45
CA GLY A 53 8.85 0.17 7.53
C GLY A 53 9.29 -0.99 6.64
N TRP A 54 9.86 -0.68 5.46
CA TRP A 54 10.46 -1.67 4.59
C TRP A 54 11.79 -2.22 5.15
N LEU A 55 12.70 -1.35 5.56
CA LEU A 55 14.03 -1.73 6.07
C LEU A 55 13.98 -2.47 7.40
N ALA A 56 13.07 -2.09 8.30
CA ALA A 56 12.97 -2.67 9.65
C ALA A 56 12.71 -4.18 9.60
N TYR A 57 11.99 -4.66 8.58
CA TYR A 57 11.80 -6.09 8.40
C TYR A 57 13.10 -6.78 8.00
N LEU A 58 13.79 -6.24 7.00
CA LEU A 58 15.00 -6.82 6.40
C LEU A 58 16.20 -6.82 7.35
N ARG A 59 16.35 -5.78 8.18
CA ARG A 59 17.40 -5.66 9.22
C ARG A 59 17.43 -6.81 10.23
N GLN A 60 16.40 -7.65 10.27
CA GLN A 60 16.40 -8.87 11.08
C GLN A 60 17.32 -9.97 10.53
N PHE A 61 17.68 -9.89 9.24
CA PHE A 61 18.40 -10.94 8.52
C PHE A 61 19.83 -10.55 8.17
N GLU A 62 20.04 -9.35 7.61
CA GLU A 62 21.36 -8.82 7.26
C GLU A 62 21.45 -7.32 7.61
N GLU A 63 22.65 -6.75 7.55
CA GLU A 63 22.81 -5.29 7.62
C GLU A 63 22.46 -4.64 6.28
N GLN A 64 21.87 -3.45 6.34
CA GLN A 64 21.63 -2.64 5.13
C GLN A 64 22.94 -2.11 4.57
N ASN A 65 23.04 -2.00 3.24
CA ASN A 65 24.19 -1.36 2.59
C ASN A 65 24.23 0.15 2.88
N PHE A 66 23.08 0.81 2.66
CA PHE A 66 22.90 2.24 2.85
C PHE A 66 21.43 2.58 3.13
N TRP A 67 21.23 3.76 3.72
CA TRP A 67 19.95 4.45 3.72
C TRP A 67 20.24 5.95 3.64
N PHE A 68 19.94 6.57 2.51
CA PHE A 68 20.10 8.01 2.32
C PHE A 68 18.77 8.72 2.55
N GLN A 69 18.84 9.86 3.21
CA GLN A 69 17.69 10.71 3.53
C GLN A 69 17.89 12.12 3.01
N ASP A 70 16.81 12.73 2.54
CA ASP A 70 16.75 14.13 2.11
C ASP A 70 17.93 14.51 1.20
N GLY A 71 18.74 15.51 1.57
CA GLY A 71 19.87 16.00 0.78
C GLY A 71 20.98 14.97 0.52
N GLY A 72 20.96 13.83 1.21
CA GLY A 72 21.80 12.67 0.89
C GLY A 72 21.34 11.91 -0.35
N VAL A 73 20.09 12.09 -0.78
CA VAL A 73 19.53 11.50 -2.01
C VAL A 73 19.75 12.46 -3.17
N GLN A 74 20.54 12.02 -4.14
CA GLN A 74 21.02 12.84 -5.25
C GLN A 74 21.01 12.04 -6.56
N PRO A 75 20.95 12.70 -7.73
CA PRO A 75 20.85 12.03 -9.03
C PRO A 75 21.93 10.96 -9.30
N TRP A 76 23.17 11.17 -8.86
CA TRP A 76 24.28 10.22 -9.10
C TRP A 76 23.97 8.80 -8.64
N ALA A 77 23.17 8.64 -7.57
CA ALA A 77 22.87 7.34 -7.00
C ALA A 77 21.99 6.46 -7.90
N TYR A 78 21.55 6.96 -9.05
CA TYR A 78 20.69 6.28 -10.01
C TYR A 78 21.29 6.18 -11.42
N GLU A 79 22.47 6.76 -11.66
CA GLU A 79 23.09 6.82 -12.98
C GLU A 79 24.30 5.88 -13.03
N GLU A 80 24.42 5.08 -14.09
CA GLU A 80 25.38 3.97 -14.34
C GLU A 80 26.83 4.23 -13.90
N THR A 81 27.26 5.50 -13.88
CA THR A 81 28.63 5.82 -13.46
C THR A 81 28.83 5.65 -11.94
N TYR A 82 27.78 5.74 -11.15
CA TYR A 82 27.85 5.85 -9.69
C TYR A 82 26.76 5.09 -8.92
N ASP A 83 25.82 4.42 -9.58
CA ASP A 83 24.77 3.63 -8.93
C ASP A 83 25.25 2.29 -8.33
N ASN A 84 26.48 1.87 -8.59
CA ASN A 84 27.21 0.85 -7.80
C ASN A 84 28.53 1.40 -7.19
N TRP A 85 28.54 2.67 -6.76
CA TRP A 85 29.72 3.31 -6.19
C TRP A 85 30.29 2.56 -4.97
N GLN A 86 31.59 2.23 -5.05
CA GLN A 86 32.34 1.47 -4.02
C GLN A 86 31.70 0.12 -3.66
N ASP A 87 30.95 -0.49 -4.59
CA ASP A 87 30.19 -1.72 -4.35
C ASP A 87 29.17 -1.64 -3.21
N ARG A 88 28.85 -0.42 -2.77
CA ARG A 88 28.12 -0.16 -1.53
C ARG A 88 26.98 0.81 -1.69
N TYR A 89 27.14 1.86 -2.48
CA TYR A 89 26.19 2.96 -2.58
C TYR A 89 25.60 3.08 -3.97
N GLY A 90 24.31 3.42 -4.01
CA GLY A 90 23.58 3.60 -5.26
C GLY A 90 22.56 2.50 -5.53
N MET A 91 21.73 2.72 -6.53
CA MET A 91 20.57 1.90 -6.87
C MET A 91 20.96 0.47 -7.28
N ASP A 92 22.04 0.31 -8.04
CA ASP A 92 22.54 -0.99 -8.51
C ASP A 92 23.62 -1.60 -7.59
N ALA A 93 23.84 -1.01 -6.40
CA ALA A 93 24.75 -1.56 -5.38
C ALA A 93 24.15 -2.70 -4.54
N VAL A 94 22.87 -3.02 -4.73
CA VAL A 94 22.08 -3.90 -3.86
C VAL A 94 21.10 -4.76 -4.64
N THR A 95 20.77 -5.97 -4.16
CA THR A 95 19.77 -6.84 -4.79
C THR A 95 18.36 -6.23 -4.84
N ALA A 96 17.95 -5.52 -3.78
CA ALA A 96 16.65 -4.87 -3.68
C ALA A 96 16.80 -3.42 -3.21
N VAL A 97 16.22 -2.49 -3.94
CA VAL A 97 16.29 -1.05 -3.64
C VAL A 97 14.89 -0.49 -3.41
N TYR A 98 14.76 0.37 -2.41
CA TYR A 98 13.50 1.05 -2.08
C TYR A 98 13.67 2.56 -2.15
N HIS A 99 12.85 3.23 -2.96
CA HIS A 99 12.78 4.69 -3.01
C HIS A 99 11.40 5.16 -2.57
N SER A 100 11.34 6.07 -1.60
CA SER A 100 10.14 6.76 -1.16
C SER A 100 10.28 8.26 -1.35
N GLY A 101 9.41 8.86 -2.18
CA GLY A 101 9.56 10.24 -2.62
C GLY A 101 8.57 10.66 -3.71
N HIS A 102 8.84 11.81 -4.33
CA HIS A 102 8.06 12.28 -5.47
C HIS A 102 8.51 11.61 -6.76
N GLY A 103 7.52 11.25 -7.58
CA GLY A 103 7.71 10.70 -8.92
C GLY A 103 6.70 11.30 -9.89
N PHE A 104 7.06 11.30 -11.17
CA PHE A 104 6.15 11.67 -12.26
C PHE A 104 6.56 10.94 -13.53
N MET A 105 5.62 10.69 -14.43
CA MET A 105 5.92 10.19 -15.77
C MET A 105 5.37 11.16 -16.81
N ARG A 106 6.28 11.70 -17.61
CA ARG A 106 5.98 12.61 -18.72
C ARG A 106 5.30 11.86 -19.85
N ASP A 107 4.60 12.58 -20.72
CA ASP A 107 3.85 12.02 -21.85
C ASP A 107 4.72 11.22 -22.83
N ASN A 108 6.02 11.49 -22.90
CA ASN A 108 6.99 10.75 -23.70
C ASN A 108 7.35 9.36 -23.10
N GLY A 109 6.88 9.04 -21.89
CA GLY A 109 7.18 7.79 -21.19
C GLY A 109 8.42 7.85 -20.30
N GLN A 110 9.06 9.02 -20.18
CA GLN A 110 10.18 9.21 -19.26
C GLN A 110 9.66 9.32 -17.82
N PHE A 111 10.17 8.46 -16.94
CA PHE A 111 9.97 8.61 -15.51
C PHE A 111 11.02 9.56 -14.93
N ILE A 112 10.58 10.41 -14.00
CA ILE A 112 11.42 11.33 -13.25
C ILE A 112 11.10 11.25 -11.75
N ALA A 113 12.12 11.39 -10.91
CA ALA A 113 11.98 11.48 -9.46
C ALA A 113 12.69 12.73 -8.93
N SER A 114 12.04 13.47 -8.02
CA SER A 114 12.62 14.65 -7.37
C SER A 114 13.60 14.21 -6.28
N MET A 115 14.78 14.82 -6.25
CA MET A 115 15.85 14.50 -5.31
C MET A 115 15.89 15.50 -4.14
N GLY A 116 16.52 15.12 -3.03
CA GLY A 116 16.64 16.00 -1.87
C GLY A 116 17.75 17.04 -2.00
N ALA A 117 18.71 16.84 -2.90
CA ALA A 117 19.72 17.84 -3.24
C ALA A 117 20.16 17.76 -4.70
N ALA A 118 20.79 18.85 -5.16
CA ALA A 118 21.41 18.88 -6.46
C ALA A 118 22.77 18.15 -6.47
N TRP A 119 23.05 17.45 -7.57
CA TRP A 119 24.36 16.94 -7.95
C TRP A 119 24.60 17.38 -9.39
N ASP A 120 25.82 17.80 -9.74
CA ASP A 120 26.18 18.36 -11.06
C ASP A 120 25.30 19.51 -11.60
N GLY A 121 24.50 20.14 -10.74
CA GLY A 121 23.54 21.18 -11.10
C GLY A 121 22.13 20.67 -11.39
N ARG A 122 21.89 19.35 -11.33
CA ARG A 122 20.58 18.70 -11.49
C ARG A 122 20.07 18.15 -10.16
N ASN A 123 18.76 18.09 -10.01
CA ASN A 123 18.08 17.61 -8.79
C ASN A 123 16.93 16.62 -9.12
N ILE A 124 16.98 16.03 -10.31
CA ILE A 124 16.02 15.04 -10.79
C ILE A 124 16.79 13.81 -11.24
N ALA A 125 16.37 12.63 -10.80
CA ALA A 125 16.78 11.37 -11.40
C ALA A 125 15.83 11.04 -12.55
N GLU A 126 16.37 10.60 -13.69
CA GLU A 126 15.61 10.40 -14.93
C GLU A 126 15.85 9.00 -15.49
N SER A 127 14.78 8.27 -15.84
CA SER A 127 14.92 6.88 -16.32
C SER A 127 15.86 6.74 -17.53
N GLN A 128 15.88 7.73 -18.43
CA GLN A 128 16.77 7.75 -19.60
C GLN A 128 18.27 7.82 -19.28
N ARG A 129 18.63 8.12 -18.04
CA ARG A 129 20.02 8.16 -17.54
C ARG A 129 20.34 7.03 -16.58
N MET A 130 19.34 6.22 -16.24
CA MET A 130 19.49 5.02 -15.43
C MET A 130 19.87 3.86 -16.33
N ALA A 131 20.75 3.01 -15.82
CA ALA A 131 20.98 1.66 -16.30
C ALA A 131 21.09 0.82 -15.03
N PHE A 132 20.22 -0.17 -14.87
CA PHE A 132 20.15 -0.93 -13.63
C PHE A 132 19.87 -2.39 -13.90
N GLY A 133 20.39 -3.25 -13.03
CA GLY A 133 20.34 -4.70 -13.17
C GLY A 133 21.48 -5.25 -14.02
N ASN A 134 22.49 -4.44 -14.32
CA ASN A 134 23.77 -4.86 -14.88
C ASN A 134 24.79 -5.22 -13.80
N GLU A 135 24.59 -4.78 -12.54
CA GLU A 135 25.50 -5.12 -11.43
C GLU A 135 24.90 -6.02 -10.34
N LYS A 136 23.90 -5.58 -9.57
CA LYS A 136 23.32 -6.35 -8.45
C LYS A 136 21.79 -6.28 -8.34
N VAL A 137 21.16 -5.18 -8.74
CA VAL A 137 19.73 -4.95 -8.49
C VAL A 137 18.85 -5.86 -9.32
N ASN A 138 17.90 -6.46 -8.62
CA ASN A 138 16.92 -7.37 -9.17
C ASN A 138 15.49 -6.94 -8.83
N TYR A 139 15.30 -6.14 -7.77
CA TYR A 139 13.99 -5.69 -7.32
C TYR A 139 14.02 -4.19 -7.05
N VAL A 140 13.21 -3.45 -7.79
CA VAL A 140 13.15 -1.99 -7.70
C VAL A 140 11.80 -1.55 -7.20
N PHE A 141 11.75 -0.99 -6.00
CA PHE A 141 10.52 -0.49 -5.39
C PHE A 141 10.47 1.04 -5.47
N TRP A 142 9.58 1.55 -6.31
CA TRP A 142 9.26 2.97 -6.40
C TRP A 142 7.98 3.25 -5.62
N SER A 143 8.12 3.62 -4.33
CA SER A 143 7.05 4.21 -3.53
C SER A 143 6.86 5.68 -3.93
N THR A 144 6.52 5.90 -5.19
CA THR A 144 6.40 7.23 -5.82
C THR A 144 5.28 7.23 -6.87
N CYS A 145 4.68 8.40 -7.07
CA CYS A 145 3.59 8.61 -8.01
C CYS A 145 4.03 8.30 -9.45
N PHE A 146 3.13 7.72 -10.25
CA PHE A 146 3.32 7.49 -11.69
C PHE A 146 4.62 6.74 -12.08
N SER A 147 5.21 5.98 -11.15
CA SER A 147 6.47 5.27 -11.36
C SER A 147 6.36 4.08 -12.30
N LEU A 148 5.17 3.52 -12.46
CA LEU A 148 4.97 2.36 -13.30
C LEU A 148 3.60 2.43 -13.96
N ARG A 149 3.51 3.33 -14.95
CA ARG A 149 2.29 3.49 -15.74
C ARG A 149 2.14 2.37 -16.79
N VAL A 150 0.92 1.88 -16.89
CA VAL A 150 0.44 0.73 -17.65
C VAL A 150 -0.85 1.02 -18.44
N LEU A 151 -1.44 2.22 -18.26
CA LEU A 151 -2.66 2.64 -18.97
C LEU A 151 -2.38 3.69 -20.06
N GLY A 152 -3.35 3.84 -20.96
CA GLY A 152 -3.25 4.75 -22.10
C GLY A 152 -2.13 4.33 -23.04
N ALA A 153 -1.25 5.28 -23.41
CA ALA A 153 -0.08 5.01 -24.24
C ALA A 153 1.16 4.59 -23.43
N HIS A 154 1.04 4.34 -22.12
CA HIS A 154 2.15 3.98 -21.25
C HIS A 154 2.16 2.49 -20.95
N ASN A 155 3.36 1.93 -20.81
CA ASN A 155 3.60 0.57 -20.35
C ASN A 155 5.05 0.46 -19.82
N PRO A 156 5.40 -0.63 -19.10
CA PRO A 156 6.73 -0.81 -18.54
C PRO A 156 7.83 -0.89 -19.60
N VAL A 157 7.56 -1.49 -20.76
CA VAL A 157 8.53 -1.57 -21.87
C VAL A 157 8.95 -0.18 -22.32
N ARG A 158 7.98 0.72 -22.53
CA ARG A 158 8.22 2.10 -22.95
C ARG A 158 9.02 2.92 -21.94
N THR A 159 8.80 2.67 -20.65
CA THR A 159 9.39 3.48 -19.56
C THR A 159 10.76 2.97 -19.14
N TRP A 160 10.86 1.65 -19.00
CA TRP A 160 11.96 0.97 -18.32
C TRP A 160 12.77 0.05 -19.23
N GLY A 161 12.28 -0.28 -20.44
CA GLY A 161 12.95 -1.24 -21.32
C GLY A 161 14.38 -0.86 -21.71
N ALA A 162 14.70 0.44 -21.78
CA ALA A 162 16.06 0.90 -22.05
C ALA A 162 16.95 0.99 -20.79
N SER A 163 16.35 1.10 -19.60
CA SER A 163 17.05 1.29 -18.33
C SER A 163 17.27 -0.03 -17.59
N ASN A 164 16.38 -1.00 -17.76
CA ASN A 164 16.46 -2.28 -17.09
C ASN A 164 17.33 -3.26 -17.90
N LEU A 165 18.53 -3.53 -17.42
CA LEU A 165 19.52 -4.39 -18.07
C LEU A 165 19.58 -5.81 -17.48
N GLY A 166 18.71 -6.13 -16.52
CA GLY A 166 18.68 -7.47 -15.92
C GLY A 166 17.90 -7.62 -14.62
N ALA A 167 17.19 -6.58 -14.16
CA ALA A 167 16.34 -6.65 -13.00
C ALA A 167 15.10 -7.51 -13.26
N ARG A 168 14.64 -8.17 -12.19
CA ARG A 168 13.55 -9.15 -12.22
C ARG A 168 12.18 -8.51 -12.10
N MET A 169 12.04 -7.55 -11.18
CA MET A 169 10.74 -6.93 -10.88
C MET A 169 10.86 -5.44 -10.56
N ILE A 170 9.87 -4.67 -11.01
CA ILE A 170 9.69 -3.25 -10.71
C ILE A 170 8.31 -3.07 -10.09
N PHE A 171 8.25 -2.35 -8.98
CA PHE A 171 7.02 -2.07 -8.22
C PHE A 171 6.77 -0.57 -8.22
N GLY A 172 5.54 -0.16 -8.47
CA GLY A 172 5.21 1.26 -8.55
C GLY A 172 3.71 1.52 -8.62
N PHE A 173 3.37 2.66 -9.22
CA PHE A 173 1.99 3.14 -9.35
C PHE A 173 1.70 3.64 -10.76
N GLU A 174 0.50 3.36 -11.26
CA GLU A 174 -0.10 4.01 -12.43
C GLU A 174 -0.56 5.43 -12.10
N THR A 175 -0.95 5.69 -10.86
CA THR A 175 -1.54 6.98 -10.44
C THR A 175 -0.66 7.70 -9.43
N THR A 176 -1.16 8.83 -8.93
CA THR A 176 -0.69 9.44 -7.68
C THR A 176 -0.88 8.45 -6.52
N SER A 177 0.20 8.12 -5.81
CA SER A 177 0.13 7.47 -4.50
C SER A 177 -0.10 8.51 -3.42
N ILE A 178 -0.72 8.12 -2.31
CA ILE A 178 -0.91 9.04 -1.18
C ILE A 178 0.35 9.06 -0.30
N ASP A 179 0.66 10.19 0.32
CA ASP A 179 1.75 10.26 1.31
C ASP A 179 1.32 9.56 2.60
N HIS A 180 1.86 8.36 2.84
CA HIS A 180 1.46 7.49 3.94
C HIS A 180 2.65 6.68 4.47
N PRO A 181 2.81 6.53 5.81
CA PRO A 181 3.99 5.91 6.43
C PRO A 181 4.08 4.38 6.30
N GLY A 182 3.22 3.78 5.48
CA GLY A 182 2.81 2.39 5.67
C GLY A 182 3.07 1.45 4.50
N TYR A 183 3.52 1.92 3.33
CA TYR A 183 3.67 1.03 2.17
C TYR A 183 4.69 -0.06 2.44
N GLY A 184 5.88 0.30 2.93
CA GLY A 184 6.95 -0.62 3.29
C GLY A 184 6.53 -1.65 4.34
N SER A 185 5.94 -1.21 5.45
CA SER A 185 5.53 -2.13 6.53
C SER A 185 4.36 -3.03 6.12
N LYS A 186 3.37 -2.50 5.38
CA LYS A 186 2.21 -3.29 4.92
C LYS A 186 2.60 -4.26 3.81
N PHE A 187 3.54 -3.91 2.94
CA PHE A 187 4.10 -4.84 1.96
C PHE A 187 4.61 -6.10 2.66
N TRP A 188 5.42 -5.93 3.71
CA TRP A 188 5.92 -7.07 4.46
C TRP A 188 4.82 -7.80 5.25
N GLU A 189 3.82 -7.09 5.78
CA GLU A 189 2.64 -7.73 6.39
C GLU A 189 1.94 -8.68 5.40
N LYS A 190 1.69 -8.23 4.18
CA LYS A 190 1.05 -9.05 3.12
C LYS A 190 1.95 -10.18 2.65
N TRP A 191 3.24 -9.92 2.44
CA TRP A 191 4.19 -10.96 2.05
C TRP A 191 4.30 -12.09 3.08
N ARG A 192 4.34 -11.72 4.37
CA ARG A 192 4.34 -12.67 5.47
C ARG A 192 3.04 -13.45 5.57
N ALA A 193 1.93 -12.86 5.16
CA ALA A 193 0.64 -13.51 4.95
C ALA A 193 0.61 -14.42 3.69
N GLY A 194 1.75 -14.99 3.29
CA GLY A 194 1.83 -16.01 2.24
C GLY A 194 1.79 -15.50 0.81
N GLN A 195 1.68 -14.19 0.61
CA GLN A 195 1.50 -13.58 -0.72
C GLN A 195 2.81 -13.49 -1.51
N THR A 196 2.70 -13.49 -2.85
CA THR A 196 3.82 -13.16 -3.75
C THR A 196 4.25 -11.70 -3.57
N PHE A 197 5.42 -11.31 -4.08
CA PHE A 197 5.79 -9.89 -4.09
C PHE A 197 4.78 -9.04 -4.87
N CYS A 198 4.24 -9.57 -5.98
CA CYS A 198 3.22 -8.89 -6.77
C CYS A 198 1.95 -8.66 -5.95
N GLU A 199 1.39 -9.73 -5.37
CA GLU A 199 0.19 -9.65 -4.54
C GLU A 199 0.40 -8.75 -3.32
N ALA A 200 1.54 -8.88 -2.66
CA ALA A 200 1.87 -8.11 -1.46
C ALA A 200 1.92 -6.61 -1.74
N TRP A 201 2.53 -6.19 -2.85
CA TRP A 201 2.58 -4.77 -3.24
C TRP A 201 1.19 -4.22 -3.59
N LEU A 202 0.45 -4.95 -4.43
CA LEU A 202 -0.89 -4.53 -4.87
C LEU A 202 -1.85 -4.44 -3.68
N ASN A 203 -1.93 -5.48 -2.85
CA ASN A 203 -2.82 -5.52 -1.69
C ASN A 203 -2.41 -4.53 -0.59
N ALA A 204 -1.12 -4.38 -0.29
CA ALA A 204 -0.65 -3.44 0.74
C ALA A 204 -0.98 -1.99 0.36
N SER A 205 -0.75 -1.66 -0.91
CA SER A 205 -1.08 -0.35 -1.45
C SER A 205 -2.58 -0.10 -1.43
N TRP A 206 -3.40 -1.06 -1.89
CA TRP A 206 -4.86 -0.87 -1.90
C TRP A 206 -5.46 -0.72 -0.49
N ASP A 207 -4.86 -1.36 0.52
CA ASP A 207 -5.29 -1.20 1.91
C ASP A 207 -5.00 0.21 2.47
N ILE A 208 -4.09 0.97 1.86
CA ILE A 208 -3.73 2.34 2.25
C ILE A 208 -4.69 3.33 1.61
N ASP A 209 -4.83 3.25 0.29
CA ASP A 209 -5.78 4.03 -0.47
C ASP A 209 -6.28 3.24 -1.67
N ARG A 210 -7.55 3.42 -1.98
CA ARG A 210 -8.25 2.74 -3.06
C ARG A 210 -8.52 3.65 -4.26
N GLY A 211 -8.20 4.94 -4.11
CA GLY A 211 -8.14 5.90 -5.20
C GLY A 211 -6.84 5.86 -6.00
N GLN A 212 -5.93 4.94 -5.67
CA GLN A 212 -4.66 4.75 -6.37
C GLN A 212 -4.63 3.39 -7.08
N ALA A 213 -3.93 3.30 -8.20
CA ALA A 213 -3.71 2.06 -8.94
C ALA A 213 -2.24 1.61 -8.78
N PRO A 214 -1.93 0.73 -7.82
CA PRO A 214 -0.60 0.12 -7.73
C PRO A 214 -0.39 -0.82 -8.91
N SER A 215 0.86 -0.94 -9.34
CA SER A 215 1.28 -1.80 -10.45
C SER A 215 2.60 -2.49 -10.16
N VAL A 216 2.81 -3.63 -10.80
CA VAL A 216 4.02 -4.44 -10.70
C VAL A 216 4.36 -4.98 -12.08
N ALA A 217 5.62 -4.89 -12.48
CA ALA A 217 6.14 -5.47 -13.70
C ALA A 217 7.23 -6.49 -13.37
N ALA A 218 7.31 -7.57 -14.15
CA ALA A 218 8.35 -8.56 -14.08
C ALA A 218 8.96 -8.78 -15.47
N ALA A 219 10.25 -9.10 -15.51
CA ALA A 219 10.98 -9.39 -16.74
C ALA A 219 11.32 -10.89 -16.87
N GLY A 220 11.56 -11.34 -18.09
CA GLY A 220 12.05 -12.69 -18.38
C GLY A 220 12.43 -12.88 -19.84
N ALA A 221 13.04 -14.03 -20.15
CA ALA A 221 13.40 -14.37 -21.53
C ALA A 221 12.18 -14.65 -22.41
N THR A 222 11.04 -14.99 -21.78
CA THR A 222 9.78 -15.28 -22.46
C THR A 222 8.60 -14.71 -21.68
N GLN A 223 7.46 -14.56 -22.36
CA GLN A 223 6.19 -14.18 -21.73
C GLN A 223 5.83 -15.09 -20.54
N ALA A 224 6.03 -16.40 -20.69
CA ALA A 224 5.70 -17.38 -19.67
C ALA A 224 6.58 -17.19 -18.42
N GLU A 225 7.87 -16.95 -18.61
CA GLU A 225 8.80 -16.71 -17.51
C GLU A 225 8.48 -15.41 -16.75
N ALA A 226 8.19 -14.33 -17.47
CA ALA A 226 7.79 -13.06 -16.85
C ALA A 226 6.47 -13.18 -16.07
N ASN A 227 5.48 -13.91 -16.61
CA ASN A 227 4.23 -14.19 -15.91
C ASN A 227 4.43 -15.08 -14.68
N ASP A 228 5.26 -16.12 -14.77
CA ASP A 228 5.55 -17.02 -13.66
C ASP A 228 6.08 -16.24 -12.45
N ARG A 229 6.97 -15.27 -12.67
CA ARG A 229 7.50 -14.43 -11.59
C ARG A 229 6.44 -13.68 -10.82
N LEU A 230 5.48 -13.08 -11.52
CA LEU A 230 4.33 -12.41 -10.87
C LEU A 230 3.48 -13.38 -10.04
N ASN A 231 3.46 -14.66 -10.41
CA ASN A 231 2.69 -15.72 -9.74
C ASN A 231 3.43 -16.41 -8.59
N THR A 232 4.77 -16.39 -8.57
CA THR A 232 5.53 -17.29 -7.69
C THR A 232 6.59 -16.61 -6.84
N GLU A 233 7.16 -15.47 -7.26
CA GLU A 233 8.30 -14.91 -6.56
C GLU A 233 7.92 -14.35 -5.18
N ARG A 234 8.61 -14.88 -4.16
CA ARG A 234 8.51 -14.49 -2.75
C ARG A 234 9.87 -14.26 -2.11
N ASP A 235 10.97 -14.66 -2.75
CA ASP A 235 12.31 -14.46 -2.21
C ASP A 235 13.10 -13.55 -3.15
N PHE A 236 13.97 -12.73 -2.58
CA PHE A 236 14.93 -11.97 -3.35
C PHE A 236 15.99 -12.90 -3.93
N HIS A 237 16.07 -12.89 -5.26
CA HIS A 237 17.09 -13.58 -6.04
C HIS A 237 18.17 -12.61 -6.52
N ARG A 238 19.44 -13.02 -6.37
CA ARG A 238 20.61 -12.29 -6.92
C ARG A 238 20.84 -12.51 -8.41
N GLY A 239 20.19 -13.52 -8.99
CA GLY A 239 20.39 -13.87 -10.40
C GLY A 239 19.62 -12.92 -11.29
N HIS A 240 20.33 -12.19 -12.13
CA HIS A 240 19.74 -11.39 -13.21
C HIS A 240 18.95 -12.26 -14.18
N VAL A 241 18.04 -11.62 -14.90
CA VAL A 241 17.17 -12.27 -15.88
C VAL A 241 17.26 -11.55 -17.21
N SER A 242 16.83 -12.22 -18.28
CA SER A 242 16.64 -11.51 -19.54
C SER A 242 15.52 -10.49 -19.39
N ASP A 243 15.74 -9.33 -19.99
CA ASP A 243 14.80 -8.23 -20.14
C ASP A 243 13.98 -8.34 -21.42
N ALA A 244 14.07 -9.44 -22.19
CA ALA A 244 13.46 -9.56 -23.51
C ALA A 244 11.91 -9.51 -23.51
N TRP A 245 11.29 -9.87 -22.38
CA TRP A 245 9.85 -9.85 -22.20
C TRP A 245 9.45 -9.25 -20.86
N TYR A 246 8.36 -8.49 -20.85
CA TYR A 246 7.74 -7.94 -19.67
C TYR A 246 6.33 -8.50 -19.49
N ALA A 247 5.96 -8.80 -18.26
CA ALA A 247 4.58 -8.99 -17.84
C ALA A 247 4.28 -7.99 -16.72
N TRP A 248 3.06 -7.47 -16.66
CA TRP A 248 2.69 -6.55 -15.59
C TRP A 248 1.25 -6.72 -15.15
N ARG A 249 1.02 -6.39 -13.88
CA ARG A 249 -0.28 -6.42 -13.21
C ARG A 249 -0.55 -5.11 -12.52
N TRP A 250 -1.82 -4.73 -12.44
CA TRP A 250 -2.26 -3.56 -11.71
C TRP A 250 -3.68 -3.75 -11.19
N TYR A 251 -4.00 -2.98 -10.16
CA TYR A 251 -5.41 -2.81 -9.76
C TYR A 251 -6.04 -1.63 -10.48
N ASN A 252 -7.29 -1.79 -10.86
CA ASN A 252 -8.09 -0.72 -11.42
C ASN A 252 -9.50 -0.74 -10.81
N ALA A 253 -9.90 0.37 -10.19
CA ALA A 253 -11.24 0.51 -9.62
C ALA A 253 -12.28 0.64 -10.73
N ARG A 254 -13.46 0.03 -10.52
CA ARG A 254 -14.66 0.33 -11.30
C ARG A 254 -15.35 1.58 -10.73
N GLU A 255 -16.43 2.00 -11.38
CA GLU A 255 -17.32 3.02 -10.82
C GLU A 255 -17.81 2.60 -9.43
N SER A 256 -17.91 3.59 -8.53
CA SER A 256 -18.38 3.34 -7.17
C SER A 256 -19.84 2.88 -7.19
N LEU A 257 -20.18 1.98 -6.27
CA LEU A 257 -21.51 1.35 -6.20
C LEU A 257 -22.47 2.07 -5.25
N HIS A 258 -22.00 3.07 -4.50
CA HIS A 258 -22.83 3.81 -3.56
C HIS A 258 -22.43 5.28 -3.51
N GLU A 259 -23.39 6.15 -3.19
CA GLU A 259 -23.11 7.55 -2.94
C GLU A 259 -22.54 7.72 -1.51
N PRO A 260 -21.39 8.39 -1.35
CA PRO A 260 -20.82 8.61 -0.03
C PRO A 260 -21.70 9.53 0.80
N LEU A 261 -21.89 9.21 2.08
CA LEU A 261 -22.52 10.13 3.02
C LEU A 261 -21.66 11.38 3.19
N THR A 262 -22.28 12.56 3.12
CA THR A 262 -21.60 13.85 3.35
C THR A 262 -22.02 14.52 4.66
N THR A 263 -23.03 13.96 5.32
CA THR A 263 -23.55 14.36 6.64
C THR A 263 -23.83 13.12 7.48
N LEU A 264 -23.79 13.26 8.80
CA LEU A 264 -24.13 12.16 9.70
C LEU A 264 -25.68 12.06 9.80
N PRO A 265 -26.30 10.90 9.46
CA PRO A 265 -27.75 10.78 9.43
C PRO A 265 -28.38 10.52 10.81
N MET A 266 -27.56 10.39 11.86
CA MET A 266 -27.97 10.02 13.22
C MET A 266 -27.26 10.89 14.26
N GLU A 267 -27.75 10.86 15.51
CA GLU A 267 -27.03 11.48 16.62
C GLU A 267 -25.65 10.84 16.80
N PRO A 268 -24.57 11.62 17.00
CA PRO A 268 -23.23 11.05 17.11
C PRO A 268 -23.08 10.17 18.35
N GLN A 269 -22.62 8.96 18.13
CA GLN A 269 -22.29 7.99 19.15
C GLN A 269 -20.93 7.39 18.84
N THR A 270 -20.15 7.05 19.87
CA THR A 270 -18.96 6.21 19.71
C THR A 270 -19.33 4.76 19.96
N ILE A 271 -18.80 3.85 19.16
CA ILE A 271 -19.05 2.40 19.26
C ILE A 271 -17.83 1.73 19.91
N ALA A 272 -18.06 1.01 21.00
CA ALA A 272 -17.03 0.16 21.57
C ALA A 272 -16.93 -1.13 20.75
N LEU A 273 -15.76 -1.41 20.19
CA LEU A 273 -15.49 -2.62 19.40
C LEU A 273 -14.91 -3.72 20.30
N ALA A 274 -15.32 -4.96 20.06
CA ALA A 274 -14.81 -6.11 20.78
C ALA A 274 -13.28 -6.23 20.58
N PRO A 275 -12.49 -6.43 21.64
CA PRO A 275 -11.06 -6.69 21.51
C PRO A 275 -10.87 -7.99 20.73
N ARG A 276 -9.75 -8.09 19.99
CA ARG A 276 -9.43 -9.28 19.21
C ARG A 276 -8.16 -9.94 19.70
N ASP A 277 -8.21 -11.25 19.73
CA ASP A 277 -7.06 -12.12 19.92
C ASP A 277 -6.73 -12.77 18.57
N PRO A 278 -5.53 -12.53 18.00
CA PRO A 278 -5.14 -13.09 16.71
C PRO A 278 -5.23 -14.62 16.63
N SER A 279 -5.00 -15.34 17.73
CA SER A 279 -5.07 -16.81 17.76
C SER A 279 -6.51 -17.33 17.63
N THR A 280 -7.42 -16.69 18.35
CA THR A 280 -8.87 -16.97 18.31
C THR A 280 -9.43 -16.66 16.92
N GLU A 281 -9.02 -15.52 16.34
CA GLU A 281 -9.45 -15.12 15.00
C GLU A 281 -8.92 -16.04 13.91
N LEU A 282 -7.68 -16.54 14.04
CA LEU A 282 -7.13 -17.53 13.11
C LEU A 282 -7.91 -18.84 13.17
N THR A 283 -8.19 -19.32 14.38
CA THR A 283 -8.96 -20.56 14.58
C THR A 283 -10.36 -20.44 13.98
N ARG A 284 -11.06 -19.34 14.28
CA ARG A 284 -12.40 -19.06 13.74
C ARG A 284 -12.40 -18.96 12.22
N LEU A 285 -11.41 -18.27 11.63
CA LEU A 285 -11.27 -18.18 10.17
C LEU A 285 -11.09 -19.59 9.58
N ALA A 286 -10.17 -20.36 10.14
CA ALA A 286 -9.81 -21.67 9.65
C ALA A 286 -11.00 -22.65 9.70
N GLU A 287 -11.79 -22.63 10.76
CA GLU A 287 -13.05 -23.39 10.86
C GLU A 287 -14.05 -22.95 9.78
N ALA A 288 -14.23 -21.64 9.63
CA ALA A 288 -15.23 -21.07 8.73
C ALA A 288 -14.94 -21.38 7.25
N VAL A 289 -13.67 -21.52 6.86
CA VAL A 289 -13.26 -21.86 5.48
C VAL A 289 -12.95 -23.35 5.29
N HIS A 290 -13.33 -24.19 6.26
CA HIS A 290 -13.04 -25.63 6.26
C HIS A 290 -11.55 -25.95 6.02
N PHE A 291 -10.67 -25.17 6.66
CA PHE A 291 -9.24 -25.35 6.58
C PHE A 291 -8.82 -26.67 7.27
N PRO A 292 -7.88 -27.45 6.71
CA PRO A 292 -7.52 -28.74 7.29
C PRO A 292 -7.02 -28.62 8.74
N ALA A 293 -7.71 -29.27 9.68
CA ALA A 293 -7.38 -29.20 11.11
C ALA A 293 -5.94 -29.69 11.42
N ALA A 294 -5.40 -30.62 10.62
CA ALA A 294 -4.02 -31.08 10.73
C ALA A 294 -3.02 -29.94 10.48
N ALA A 295 -3.29 -29.04 9.53
CA ALA A 295 -2.43 -27.89 9.24
C ALA A 295 -2.46 -26.81 10.34
N LEU A 296 -3.51 -26.80 11.17
CA LEU A 296 -3.61 -25.92 12.35
C LEU A 296 -2.91 -26.49 13.59
N GLN A 297 -2.35 -27.70 13.50
CA GLN A 297 -1.55 -28.24 14.60
C GLN A 297 -0.22 -27.49 14.73
N GLU A 298 0.31 -26.97 13.62
CA GLU A 298 1.55 -26.21 13.54
C GLU A 298 1.24 -24.79 13.06
N VAL A 299 0.99 -23.88 14.00
CA VAL A 299 0.81 -22.46 13.68
C VAL A 299 2.13 -21.75 13.86
N HIS A 300 2.56 -21.08 12.81
CA HIS A 300 3.74 -20.24 12.85
C HIS A 300 3.38 -18.93 13.51
N VAL A 301 4.10 -18.59 14.58
CA VAL A 301 3.99 -17.30 15.26
C VAL A 301 5.26 -16.53 14.99
N GLU A 302 5.11 -15.42 14.29
CA GLU A 302 6.23 -14.55 13.96
C GLU A 302 6.44 -13.48 15.04
N ARG A 303 7.65 -12.93 15.14
CA ARG A 303 8.06 -11.91 16.12
C ARG A 303 7.16 -10.65 16.13
N GLN A 304 6.57 -10.31 14.98
CA GLN A 304 5.66 -9.17 14.87
C GLN A 304 4.20 -9.52 15.17
N GLY A 305 3.90 -10.75 15.57
CA GLY A 305 2.55 -11.19 15.97
C GLY A 305 1.63 -11.57 14.81
N VAL A 306 2.18 -11.88 13.63
CA VAL A 306 1.44 -12.55 12.56
C VAL A 306 1.37 -14.04 12.87
N LEU A 307 0.16 -14.59 12.85
CA LEU A 307 -0.05 -16.03 12.97
C LEU A 307 -0.51 -16.57 11.62
N SER A 308 0.03 -17.71 11.21
CA SER A 308 -0.34 -18.30 9.92
C SER A 308 -0.27 -19.81 9.89
N ALA A 309 -1.09 -20.40 9.01
CA ALA A 309 -1.06 -21.80 8.65
C ALA A 309 -1.24 -22.00 7.14
N ASN A 310 -0.63 -23.05 6.61
CA ASN A 310 -0.68 -23.40 5.19
C ASN A 310 -1.07 -24.88 5.00
N ALA A 311 -1.81 -25.16 3.94
CA ALA A 311 -2.20 -26.52 3.57
C ALA A 311 -2.23 -26.64 2.04
N GLY A 312 -1.10 -27.05 1.44
CA GLY A 312 -0.95 -27.05 -0.01
C GLY A 312 -0.99 -25.63 -0.58
N ASP A 313 -1.93 -25.37 -1.47
CA ASP A 313 -2.21 -24.07 -2.08
C ASP A 313 -2.99 -23.12 -1.16
N ARG A 314 -3.63 -23.65 -0.10
CA ARG A 314 -4.42 -22.85 0.84
C ARG A 314 -3.57 -22.20 1.91
N TYR A 315 -3.95 -20.99 2.29
CA TYR A 315 -3.24 -20.22 3.31
C TYR A 315 -4.22 -19.42 4.16
N VAL A 316 -4.01 -19.38 5.47
CA VAL A 316 -4.75 -18.52 6.40
C VAL A 316 -3.76 -17.76 7.30
N SER A 317 -4.07 -16.50 7.60
CA SER A 317 -3.29 -15.72 8.55
C SER A 317 -4.10 -14.67 9.29
N THR A 318 -3.58 -14.25 10.43
CA THR A 318 -4.05 -13.11 11.20
C THR A 318 -2.91 -12.17 11.54
N ALA A 319 -3.12 -10.88 11.32
CA ALA A 319 -2.19 -9.82 11.69
C ALA A 319 -2.38 -9.38 13.16
N PRO A 320 -1.50 -8.53 13.74
CA PRO A 320 -1.62 -8.08 15.14
C PRO A 320 -2.91 -7.31 15.47
N GLN A 321 -3.52 -6.64 14.48
CA GLN A 321 -4.84 -6.01 14.62
C GLN A 321 -5.99 -6.99 14.34
N ALA A 322 -5.65 -8.27 14.21
CA ALA A 322 -6.51 -9.38 13.88
C ALA A 322 -7.37 -9.13 12.61
N ALA A 323 -6.77 -8.43 11.65
CA ALA A 323 -7.17 -8.53 10.27
C ALA A 323 -6.83 -9.94 9.79
N ARG A 324 -7.79 -10.59 9.13
CA ARG A 324 -7.68 -11.98 8.70
C ARG A 324 -7.51 -12.01 7.19
N TRP A 325 -6.61 -12.87 6.72
CA TRP A 325 -6.39 -13.10 5.29
C TRP A 325 -6.50 -14.59 4.99
N VAL A 326 -7.15 -14.91 3.88
CA VAL A 326 -7.29 -16.28 3.40
C VAL A 326 -7.04 -16.37 1.89
N ARG A 327 -6.31 -17.39 1.48
CA ARG A 327 -6.25 -17.90 0.11
C ARG A 327 -6.88 -19.29 0.08
N LEU A 328 -7.93 -19.44 -0.73
CA LEU A 328 -8.74 -20.65 -0.84
C LEU A 328 -8.31 -21.54 -2.01
N GLY A 329 -7.64 -20.97 -3.02
CA GLY A 329 -7.10 -21.68 -4.18
C GLY A 329 -6.42 -20.73 -5.16
N GLU A 330 -5.94 -21.28 -6.27
CA GLU A 330 -5.43 -20.51 -7.40
C GLU A 330 -6.57 -20.05 -8.32
N ALA A 331 -6.45 -18.84 -8.87
CA ALA A 331 -7.41 -18.33 -9.85
C ALA A 331 -7.24 -18.97 -11.22
N ASN A 332 -8.34 -19.25 -11.92
CA ASN A 332 -8.29 -19.71 -13.31
C ASN A 332 -7.88 -18.57 -14.27
N HIS A 333 -6.57 -18.39 -14.46
CA HIS A 333 -6.02 -17.40 -15.39
C HIS A 333 -6.25 -17.73 -16.88
N ARG A 334 -6.85 -18.88 -17.23
CA ARG A 334 -7.19 -19.22 -18.63
C ARG A 334 -8.47 -18.55 -19.09
N ASN A 335 -9.42 -18.33 -18.17
CA ASN A 335 -10.60 -17.55 -18.47
C ASN A 335 -10.24 -16.07 -18.33
N THR A 336 -10.29 -15.33 -19.43
CA THR A 336 -9.97 -13.89 -19.49
C THR A 336 -11.21 -13.01 -19.63
N ARG A 337 -12.41 -13.61 -19.59
CA ARG A 337 -13.66 -12.88 -19.66
C ARG A 337 -13.96 -12.28 -18.29
N GLN A 338 -13.81 -10.96 -18.18
CA GLN A 338 -14.10 -10.21 -16.96
C GLN A 338 -15.50 -10.54 -16.42
N LEU A 339 -15.58 -10.81 -15.11
CA LEU A 339 -16.84 -11.06 -14.43
C LEU A 339 -17.67 -9.76 -14.34
N PRO A 340 -18.95 -9.76 -14.79
CA PRO A 340 -19.82 -8.59 -14.68
C PRO A 340 -20.01 -8.15 -13.23
N THR A 341 -20.15 -6.83 -13.00
CA THR A 341 -20.22 -6.25 -11.64
C THR A 341 -21.36 -6.85 -10.81
N GLU A 342 -22.57 -6.92 -11.36
CA GLU A 342 -23.75 -7.44 -10.64
C GLU A 342 -23.57 -8.90 -10.22
N GLU A 343 -22.99 -9.72 -11.12
CA GLU A 343 -22.72 -11.12 -10.85
C GLU A 343 -21.62 -11.30 -9.79
N ALA A 344 -20.54 -10.52 -9.88
CA ALA A 344 -19.47 -10.51 -8.90
C ALA A 344 -19.98 -10.13 -7.51
N VAL A 345 -20.78 -9.05 -7.40
CA VAL A 345 -21.37 -8.61 -6.13
C VAL A 345 -22.23 -9.72 -5.53
N ARG A 346 -23.12 -10.32 -6.32
CA ARG A 346 -23.99 -11.42 -5.87
C ARG A 346 -23.20 -12.60 -5.32
N LEU A 347 -22.15 -13.04 -6.02
CA LEU A 347 -21.32 -14.18 -5.60
C LEU A 347 -20.49 -13.86 -4.36
N ALA A 348 -19.91 -12.66 -4.31
CA ALA A 348 -19.12 -12.22 -3.17
C ALA A 348 -19.98 -11.99 -1.90
N GLU A 349 -21.23 -11.58 -2.06
CA GLU A 349 -22.14 -11.26 -0.96
C GLU A 349 -22.47 -12.51 -0.12
N GLU A 350 -22.62 -13.67 -0.75
CA GLU A 350 -22.83 -14.93 -0.03
C GLU A 350 -21.67 -15.21 0.93
N PHE A 351 -20.44 -15.13 0.42
CA PHE A 351 -19.23 -15.29 1.23
C PHE A 351 -19.14 -14.21 2.32
N ALA A 352 -19.35 -12.95 1.96
CA ALA A 352 -19.26 -11.84 2.90
C ALA A 352 -20.25 -11.96 4.06
N ARG A 353 -21.51 -12.35 3.80
CA ARG A 353 -22.54 -12.56 4.84
C ARG A 353 -22.17 -13.71 5.78
N GLN A 354 -21.61 -14.80 5.27
CA GLN A 354 -21.15 -15.92 6.09
C GLN A 354 -20.00 -15.53 7.03
N HIS A 355 -19.14 -14.60 6.61
CA HIS A 355 -17.94 -14.19 7.35
C HIS A 355 -18.03 -12.82 8.03
N ALA A 356 -19.21 -12.19 8.01
CA ALA A 356 -19.49 -10.88 8.59
C ALA A 356 -19.32 -10.84 10.12
N ASN A 357 -19.45 -11.99 10.79
CA ASN A 357 -19.52 -12.12 12.25
C ASN A 357 -20.60 -11.22 12.89
N GLY A 358 -21.74 -11.04 12.22
CA GLY A 358 -22.84 -10.20 12.72
C GLY A 358 -22.66 -8.70 12.47
N ALA A 359 -21.58 -8.27 11.80
CA ALA A 359 -21.46 -6.91 11.31
C ALA A 359 -22.51 -6.63 10.22
N GLU A 360 -23.13 -5.46 10.26
CA GLU A 360 -23.86 -4.91 9.12
C GLU A 360 -22.87 -4.63 7.99
N LEU A 361 -23.22 -5.00 6.75
CA LEU A 361 -22.37 -4.82 5.57
C LEU A 361 -23.06 -3.99 4.50
N ILE A 362 -22.32 -3.03 3.94
CA ILE A 362 -22.71 -2.24 2.78
C ILE A 362 -21.72 -2.54 1.64
N VAL A 363 -22.22 -2.80 0.43
CA VAL A 363 -21.36 -2.93 -0.76
C VAL A 363 -20.75 -1.56 -1.07
N ASP A 364 -19.42 -1.50 -1.19
CA ASP A 364 -18.68 -0.26 -1.29
C ASP A 364 -18.17 -0.04 -2.72
N GLU A 365 -17.36 -0.98 -3.20
CA GLU A 365 -16.65 -0.85 -4.47
C GLU A 365 -16.34 -2.22 -5.10
N VAL A 366 -16.06 -2.18 -6.39
CA VAL A 366 -15.49 -3.28 -7.16
C VAL A 366 -14.22 -2.80 -7.85
N HIS A 367 -13.18 -3.61 -7.84
CA HIS A 367 -11.97 -3.38 -8.64
C HIS A 367 -11.49 -4.69 -9.24
N ASP A 368 -10.64 -4.60 -10.25
CA ASP A 368 -10.11 -5.76 -10.95
C ASP A 368 -8.59 -5.85 -10.82
N LEU A 369 -8.10 -7.08 -10.78
CA LEU A 369 -6.71 -7.40 -11.07
C LEU A 369 -6.54 -7.55 -12.58
N TRP A 370 -5.89 -6.59 -13.20
CA TRP A 370 -5.57 -6.63 -14.62
C TRP A 370 -4.16 -7.15 -14.85
N GLN A 371 -3.94 -7.75 -16.03
CA GLN A 371 -2.64 -8.18 -16.52
C GLN A 371 -2.46 -7.82 -17.99
N ASN A 372 -1.23 -7.51 -18.38
CA ASN A 372 -0.79 -7.49 -19.77
C ASN A 372 0.70 -7.91 -19.86
N SER A 373 1.24 -8.03 -21.06
CA SER A 373 2.62 -8.39 -21.32
C SER A 373 3.08 -7.90 -22.69
N GLY A 374 4.39 -7.81 -22.91
CA GLY A 374 4.95 -7.43 -24.20
C GLY A 374 6.45 -7.68 -24.32
N ALA A 375 6.91 -7.80 -25.56
CA ALA A 375 8.33 -7.89 -25.89
C ALA A 375 9.00 -6.53 -25.67
N ALA A 376 10.26 -6.54 -25.23
CA ALA A 376 11.00 -5.34 -24.84
C ALA A 376 11.34 -4.40 -26.00
N ASP A 377 11.37 -4.92 -27.22
CA ASP A 377 11.52 -4.12 -28.44
C ASP A 377 10.21 -3.45 -28.90
N GLY A 378 9.11 -3.68 -28.17
CA GLY A 378 7.78 -3.16 -28.50
C GLY A 378 7.14 -3.81 -29.73
N SER A 379 7.77 -4.83 -30.33
CA SER A 379 7.24 -5.51 -31.53
C SER A 379 5.95 -6.27 -31.24
N GLN A 380 5.73 -6.65 -29.98
CA GLN A 380 4.55 -7.33 -29.49
C GLN A 380 4.12 -6.72 -28.17
N ILE A 381 2.92 -6.13 -28.14
CA ILE A 381 2.24 -5.72 -26.92
C ILE A 381 0.89 -6.44 -26.92
N GLY A 382 0.60 -7.16 -25.85
CA GLY A 382 -0.68 -7.86 -25.69
C GLY A 382 -1.83 -6.91 -25.39
N GLU A 383 -3.03 -7.48 -25.29
CA GLU A 383 -4.21 -6.78 -24.81
C GLU A 383 -4.40 -6.98 -23.30
N PRO A 384 -4.77 -5.94 -22.53
CA PRO A 384 -5.14 -6.06 -21.14
C PRO A 384 -6.25 -7.09 -20.91
N VAL A 385 -6.07 -7.97 -19.92
CA VAL A 385 -7.08 -8.93 -19.48
C VAL A 385 -7.30 -8.83 -17.98
N SER A 386 -8.56 -8.95 -17.54
CA SER A 386 -8.89 -9.09 -16.12
C SER A 386 -8.64 -10.53 -15.70
N LEU A 387 -7.98 -10.74 -14.57
CA LEU A 387 -7.71 -12.07 -14.00
C LEU A 387 -8.63 -12.38 -12.82
N GLN A 388 -8.97 -11.36 -12.05
CA GLN A 388 -9.80 -11.48 -10.85
C GLN A 388 -10.63 -10.21 -10.68
N THR A 389 -11.83 -10.37 -10.13
CA THR A 389 -12.69 -9.27 -9.70
C THR A 389 -12.81 -9.28 -8.18
N HIS A 390 -12.47 -8.16 -7.56
CA HIS A 390 -12.53 -7.96 -6.12
C HIS A 390 -13.76 -7.13 -5.76
N VAL A 391 -14.57 -7.63 -4.83
CA VAL A 391 -15.73 -6.92 -4.29
C VAL A 391 -15.44 -6.57 -2.84
N THR A 392 -15.62 -5.30 -2.47
CA THR A 392 -15.41 -4.84 -1.10
C THR A 392 -16.72 -4.44 -0.46
N PHE A 393 -16.92 -4.93 0.76
CA PHE A 393 -18.01 -4.59 1.66
C PHE A 393 -17.45 -3.84 2.85
N ARG A 394 -18.15 -2.81 3.31
CA ARG A 394 -17.84 -2.04 4.52
C ARG A 394 -18.75 -2.43 5.65
N GLN A 395 -18.16 -2.60 6.82
CA GLN A 395 -18.89 -2.62 8.06
C GLN A 395 -19.64 -1.30 8.22
N ALA A 396 -20.89 -1.38 8.64
CA ALA A 396 -21.68 -0.24 9.05
C ALA A 396 -22.18 -0.40 10.49
N PHE A 397 -22.58 0.72 11.07
CA PHE A 397 -23.34 0.77 12.31
C PHE A 397 -24.56 1.64 12.06
N ASP A 398 -25.75 1.06 12.15
CA ASP A 398 -27.02 1.72 11.87
C ASP A 398 -27.05 2.41 10.49
N GLY A 399 -26.54 1.72 9.47
CA GLY A 399 -26.46 2.22 8.09
C GLY A 399 -25.33 3.23 7.82
N VAL A 400 -24.52 3.60 8.82
CA VAL A 400 -23.38 4.51 8.65
C VAL A 400 -22.09 3.69 8.47
N PRO A 401 -21.40 3.78 7.32
CA PRO A 401 -20.25 2.95 7.01
C PRO A 401 -18.99 3.35 7.78
N VAL A 402 -18.11 2.38 8.01
CA VAL A 402 -16.72 2.60 8.40
C VAL A 402 -15.94 3.15 7.21
N ILE A 403 -15.28 4.29 7.42
CA ILE A 403 -14.55 5.03 6.37
C ILE A 403 -13.02 4.90 6.48
N THR A 404 -12.49 4.24 7.52
CA THR A 404 -11.05 3.99 7.68
C THR A 404 -10.54 3.01 6.62
N PRO A 405 -9.42 3.25 5.92
CA PRO A 405 -8.94 2.33 4.89
C PRO A 405 -8.35 1.07 5.54
N GLY A 406 -8.63 -0.11 4.98
CA GLY A 406 -8.13 -1.38 5.49
C GLY A 406 -8.77 -1.86 6.80
N ARG A 407 -9.76 -1.13 7.35
CA ARG A 407 -10.48 -1.52 8.58
C ARG A 407 -11.98 -1.55 8.35
N GLY A 408 -12.66 -2.45 9.07
CA GLY A 408 -14.09 -2.61 8.93
C GLY A 408 -14.49 -3.00 7.51
N GLU A 409 -13.74 -3.90 6.88
CA GLU A 409 -14.00 -4.32 5.49
C GLU A 409 -13.97 -5.84 5.34
N ILE A 410 -14.73 -6.33 4.36
CA ILE A 410 -14.58 -7.65 3.75
C ILE A 410 -14.28 -7.43 2.28
N ARG A 411 -13.10 -7.85 1.82
CA ARG A 411 -12.75 -7.85 0.40
C ARG A 411 -12.69 -9.29 -0.09
N VAL A 412 -13.50 -9.64 -1.08
CA VAL A 412 -13.60 -10.97 -1.66
C VAL A 412 -13.04 -10.92 -3.07
N ALA A 413 -12.06 -11.75 -3.39
CA ALA A 413 -11.52 -11.91 -4.74
C ALA A 413 -12.17 -13.11 -5.42
N LEU A 414 -12.79 -12.88 -6.57
CA LEU A 414 -13.38 -13.88 -7.44
C LEU A 414 -12.51 -14.05 -8.68
N ASP A 415 -12.27 -15.28 -9.11
CA ASP A 415 -11.77 -15.50 -10.46
C ASP A 415 -12.88 -15.29 -11.51
N ASN A 416 -12.52 -15.35 -12.79
CA ASN A 416 -13.47 -15.12 -13.88
C ASN A 416 -14.51 -16.27 -14.06
N ASP A 417 -14.37 -17.39 -13.34
CA ASP A 417 -15.39 -18.44 -13.26
C ASP A 417 -16.39 -18.19 -12.12
N GLY A 418 -16.17 -17.16 -11.30
CA GLY A 418 -17.01 -16.82 -10.16
C GLY A 418 -16.65 -17.55 -8.87
N SER A 419 -15.48 -18.20 -8.82
CA SER A 419 -14.99 -18.89 -7.62
C SER A 419 -14.28 -17.92 -6.68
N VAL A 420 -14.59 -17.98 -5.38
CA VAL A 420 -13.84 -17.20 -4.37
C VAL A 420 -12.45 -17.81 -4.20
N VAL A 421 -11.41 -17.06 -4.52
CA VAL A 421 -10.01 -17.50 -4.47
C VAL A 421 -9.25 -16.89 -3.31
N GLN A 422 -9.61 -15.68 -2.88
CA GLN A 422 -8.97 -14.99 -1.76
C GLN A 422 -9.99 -14.11 -1.01
N ALA A 423 -9.73 -13.84 0.27
CA ALA A 423 -10.46 -12.82 1.01
C ALA A 423 -9.64 -12.14 2.11
N HIS A 424 -9.93 -10.86 2.32
CA HIS A 424 -9.51 -10.05 3.48
C HIS A 424 -10.71 -9.77 4.37
N LEU A 425 -10.57 -9.95 5.68
CA LEU A 425 -11.66 -9.79 6.65
C LEU A 425 -11.18 -8.98 7.85
N SER A 426 -11.70 -7.78 8.04
CA SER A 426 -11.33 -6.85 9.12
C SER A 426 -12.51 -6.20 9.86
N THR A 427 -13.75 -6.61 9.56
CA THR A 427 -14.97 -6.24 10.33
C THR A 427 -14.83 -6.61 11.80
N ARG A 428 -15.50 -5.93 12.74
CA ARG A 428 -15.40 -6.20 14.19
C ARG A 428 -16.73 -6.10 14.90
N ASP A 429 -17.04 -7.06 15.75
CA ASP A 429 -18.26 -7.05 16.56
C ASP A 429 -18.25 -5.88 17.56
N THR A 430 -19.43 -5.40 17.94
CA THR A 430 -19.58 -4.42 19.03
C THR A 430 -19.37 -5.10 20.38
N ALA A 431 -18.60 -4.50 21.28
CA ALA A 431 -18.40 -4.99 22.64
C ALA A 431 -19.71 -4.90 23.43
N ASN A 432 -20.42 -6.02 23.58
CA ASN A 432 -21.71 -6.12 24.27
C ASN A 432 -22.80 -5.16 23.75
N GLY A 433 -22.72 -4.71 22.49
CA GLY A 433 -23.63 -3.71 21.93
C GLY A 433 -23.49 -2.31 22.54
N ALA A 434 -22.37 -2.01 23.20
CA ALA A 434 -22.18 -0.74 23.90
C ALA A 434 -21.96 0.43 22.93
N THR A 435 -22.92 1.34 22.92
CA THR A 435 -22.78 2.70 22.39
C THR A 435 -22.47 3.64 23.56
N LEU A 436 -21.56 4.59 23.32
CA LEU A 436 -21.11 5.55 24.32
C LEU A 436 -21.35 6.98 23.81
N THR A 437 -21.71 7.88 24.73
CA THR A 437 -21.75 9.31 24.43
C THR A 437 -20.32 9.82 24.23
N PRO A 438 -20.04 10.51 23.10
CA PRO A 438 -18.72 11.08 22.85
C PRO A 438 -18.32 12.08 23.95
N ASN A 439 -17.05 12.07 24.36
CA ASN A 439 -16.58 12.96 25.45
C ASN A 439 -16.75 14.44 25.09
N SER A 440 -16.52 14.78 23.82
CA SER A 440 -16.75 16.11 23.24
C SER A 440 -18.21 16.57 23.27
N MET A 441 -19.15 15.67 23.54
CA MET A 441 -20.58 15.98 23.70
C MET A 441 -21.05 15.96 25.15
N VAL A 442 -20.17 15.69 26.11
CA VAL A 442 -20.53 15.73 27.54
C VAL A 442 -20.77 17.19 27.94
N ALA A 443 -21.99 17.47 28.40
CA ALA A 443 -22.35 18.80 28.88
C ALA A 443 -21.51 19.20 30.11
N PRO A 444 -20.85 20.37 30.09
CA PRO A 444 -20.11 20.83 31.25
C PRO A 444 -21.08 21.17 32.40
N PRO A 445 -20.67 21.01 33.67
CA PRO A 445 -21.43 21.54 34.79
C PRO A 445 -21.46 23.07 34.73
N THR A 446 -22.62 23.66 35.00
CA THR A 446 -22.79 25.10 35.21
C THR A 446 -22.25 25.50 36.58
N ALA A 447 -21.98 26.80 36.77
CA ALA A 447 -21.50 27.35 38.05
C ALA A 447 -22.40 27.03 39.26
N ASN A 448 -23.68 26.72 39.03
CA ASN A 448 -24.65 26.37 40.07
C ASN A 448 -24.79 24.84 40.27
N GLY A 449 -23.89 24.03 39.70
CA GLY A 449 -23.92 22.56 39.83
C GLY A 449 -25.00 21.86 38.99
N ARG A 450 -25.68 22.56 38.08
CA ARG A 450 -26.63 21.96 37.12
C ARG A 450 -25.93 21.58 35.82
N THR A 451 -26.41 20.58 35.11
CA THR A 451 -25.93 20.21 33.77
C THR A 451 -26.19 21.34 32.77
N GLY A 452 -25.15 21.80 32.06
CA GLY A 452 -25.29 22.75 30.96
C GLY A 452 -25.88 22.11 29.70
N PRO A 453 -26.03 22.86 28.60
CA PRO A 453 -26.33 22.27 27.30
C PRO A 453 -25.15 21.44 26.80
N ALA A 454 -25.42 20.29 26.19
CA ALA A 454 -24.41 19.51 25.51
C ALA A 454 -23.86 20.28 24.30
N PRO A 455 -22.55 20.22 24.03
CA PRO A 455 -21.99 20.74 22.78
C PRO A 455 -22.65 20.09 21.56
N ALA A 456 -22.88 20.88 20.52
CA ALA A 456 -23.37 20.37 19.25
C ALA A 456 -22.29 19.54 18.54
N PRO A 457 -22.68 18.56 17.71
CA PRO A 457 -21.75 17.89 16.81
C PRO A 457 -21.06 18.90 15.90
N ARG A 458 -19.81 18.63 15.49
CA ARG A 458 -19.11 19.52 14.56
C ARG A 458 -19.63 19.31 13.14
N GLU A 459 -19.82 20.41 12.43
CA GLU A 459 -20.13 20.37 11.00
C GLU A 459 -18.94 19.79 10.21
N PRO A 460 -19.15 18.78 9.34
CA PRO A 460 -18.08 18.10 8.61
C PRO A 460 -17.13 19.03 7.87
N ALA A 461 -17.67 20.02 7.15
CA ALA A 461 -16.87 20.95 6.36
C ALA A 461 -15.94 21.81 7.22
N GLU A 462 -16.43 22.32 8.36
CA GLU A 462 -15.64 23.17 9.27
C GLU A 462 -14.56 22.36 10.00
N ALA A 463 -14.90 21.14 10.42
CA ALA A 463 -13.98 20.21 11.05
C ALA A 463 -12.82 19.85 10.10
N LEU A 464 -13.15 19.52 8.84
CA LEU A 464 -12.16 19.23 7.80
C LEU A 464 -11.32 20.46 7.45
N ALA A 465 -11.90 21.65 7.35
CA ALA A 465 -11.13 22.88 7.08
C ALA A 465 -10.11 23.16 8.19
N THR A 466 -10.47 22.89 9.45
CA THR A 466 -9.56 23.03 10.59
C THR A 466 -8.45 21.98 10.57
N ALA A 467 -8.78 20.71 10.28
CA ALA A 467 -7.79 19.64 10.15
C ALA A 467 -6.82 19.90 8.99
N GLN A 468 -7.32 20.38 7.86
CA GLN A 468 -6.49 20.76 6.70
C GLN A 468 -5.49 21.86 7.05
N ARG A 469 -5.91 22.93 7.76
CA ARG A 469 -4.98 23.99 8.19
C ARG A 469 -3.84 23.46 9.08
N ARG A 470 -4.13 22.50 9.96
CA ARG A 470 -3.11 21.87 10.81
C ARG A 470 -2.13 21.06 9.98
N LEU A 471 -2.63 20.22 9.07
CA LEU A 471 -1.80 19.43 8.15
C LEU A 471 -0.88 20.33 7.31
N VAL A 472 -1.39 21.45 6.78
CA VAL A 472 -0.60 22.40 5.99
C VAL A 472 0.48 23.08 6.84
N ALA A 473 0.18 23.40 8.10
CA ALA A 473 1.16 23.97 9.02
C ALA A 473 2.27 22.95 9.35
N GLU A 474 1.92 21.68 9.57
CA GLU A 474 2.88 20.58 9.77
C GLU A 474 3.77 20.39 8.55
N LEU A 475 3.21 20.39 7.34
CA LEU A 475 3.96 20.35 6.08
C LEU A 475 4.93 21.51 5.94
N GLY A 476 4.49 22.73 6.26
CA GLY A 476 5.36 23.90 6.28
C GLY A 476 6.54 23.71 7.25
N ALA A 477 6.30 23.14 8.43
CA ALA A 477 7.35 22.87 9.40
C ALA A 477 8.35 21.80 8.92
N VAL A 478 7.88 20.75 8.23
CA VAL A 478 8.74 19.70 7.66
C VAL A 478 9.65 20.25 6.56
N GLY A 479 9.09 21.05 5.65
CA GLY A 479 9.82 21.64 4.53
C GLY A 479 10.74 22.81 4.88
N ALA A 480 10.55 23.44 6.04
CA ALA A 480 11.37 24.57 6.48
C ALA A 480 12.85 24.19 6.61
N ASN A 481 13.72 25.13 6.26
CA ASN A 481 15.17 24.97 6.33
C ASN A 481 15.87 26.31 6.64
N GLU A 482 17.20 26.34 6.64
CA GLU A 482 17.98 27.55 6.98
C GLU A 482 17.68 28.76 6.07
N ARG A 483 17.17 28.53 4.86
CA ARG A 483 16.92 29.55 3.83
C ARG A 483 15.45 29.89 3.63
N GLN A 484 14.55 29.03 4.09
CA GLN A 484 13.11 29.14 3.83
C GLN A 484 12.32 28.84 5.10
N SER A 485 11.49 29.80 5.54
CA SER A 485 10.66 29.62 6.73
C SER A 485 9.47 28.70 6.45
N ALA A 486 8.85 28.15 7.50
CA ALA A 486 7.64 27.33 7.36
C ALA A 486 6.47 28.08 6.70
N VAL A 487 6.42 29.41 6.85
CA VAL A 487 5.39 30.27 6.23
C VAL A 487 5.65 30.42 4.74
N ASP A 488 6.91 30.60 4.34
CA ASP A 488 7.29 30.71 2.93
C ASP A 488 6.96 29.41 2.19
N VAL A 489 7.30 28.26 2.78
CA VAL A 489 6.93 26.93 2.23
C VAL A 489 5.42 26.85 2.01
N GLN A 490 4.61 27.24 3.00
CA GLN A 490 3.15 27.17 2.89
C GLN A 490 2.59 28.06 1.77
N GLN A 491 3.17 29.23 1.54
CA GLN A 491 2.73 30.16 0.50
C GLN A 491 3.01 29.65 -0.92
N GLU A 492 4.00 28.76 -1.07
CA GLU A 492 4.34 28.11 -2.33
C GLU A 492 3.49 26.86 -2.64
N LEU A 493 2.67 26.40 -1.68
CA LEU A 493 1.80 25.24 -1.88
C LEU A 493 0.49 25.63 -2.56
N GLU A 494 0.19 24.95 -3.67
CA GLU A 494 -1.14 24.86 -4.24
C GLU A 494 -1.86 23.64 -3.64
N ILE A 495 -3.01 23.88 -3.00
CA ILE A 495 -3.79 22.84 -2.35
C ILE A 495 -5.20 22.83 -2.92
N ARG A 496 -5.68 21.66 -3.33
CA ARG A 496 -7.01 21.47 -3.90
C ARG A 496 -7.68 20.25 -3.30
N ASP A 497 -8.98 20.34 -3.05
CA ASP A 497 -9.76 19.16 -2.67
C ASP A 497 -9.87 18.22 -3.87
N VAL A 498 -9.68 16.92 -3.64
CA VAL A 498 -9.91 15.91 -4.68
C VAL A 498 -11.41 15.65 -4.77
N PRO A 499 -12.05 15.89 -5.93
CA PRO A 499 -13.50 15.72 -6.08
C PRO A 499 -13.97 14.30 -5.75
N GLY A 500 -15.15 14.17 -5.15
CA GLY A 500 -15.77 12.87 -4.84
C GLY A 500 -15.15 12.09 -3.68
N THR A 501 -14.14 12.64 -2.99
CA THR A 501 -13.45 11.92 -1.89
C THR A 501 -13.97 12.26 -0.49
N MET A 502 -14.81 13.28 -0.36
CA MET A 502 -15.41 13.65 0.92
C MET A 502 -16.40 12.57 1.35
N ARG A 503 -16.23 12.07 2.58
CA ARG A 503 -17.13 11.09 3.19
C ARG A 503 -17.22 11.28 4.70
N VAL A 504 -18.40 11.01 5.23
CA VAL A 504 -18.75 10.99 6.65
C VAL A 504 -19.11 9.56 7.03
N GLY A 505 -18.60 9.12 8.16
CA GLY A 505 -18.85 7.78 8.68
C GLY A 505 -18.07 7.51 9.95
N PHE A 506 -17.75 6.26 10.21
CA PHE A 506 -16.98 5.86 11.38
C PHE A 506 -15.49 5.69 11.06
N GLU A 507 -14.63 6.37 11.83
CA GLU A 507 -13.19 6.07 11.88
C GLU A 507 -12.90 5.11 13.03
N ILE A 508 -12.10 4.07 12.79
CA ILE A 508 -11.71 3.07 13.77
C ILE A 508 -10.30 3.34 14.28
N GLU A 509 -10.17 3.55 15.58
CA GLU A 509 -8.89 3.68 16.28
C GLU A 509 -8.88 2.80 17.53
N GLY A 510 -7.87 1.95 17.69
CA GLY A 510 -7.85 0.96 18.77
C GLY A 510 -9.10 0.09 18.77
N ASN A 511 -9.86 0.12 19.87
CA ASN A 511 -11.12 -0.61 20.05
C ASN A 511 -12.35 0.31 20.00
N GLU A 512 -12.24 1.46 19.33
CA GLU A 512 -13.28 2.46 19.26
C GLU A 512 -13.57 2.79 17.80
N ALA A 513 -14.85 2.90 17.44
CA ALA A 513 -15.29 3.54 16.21
C ALA A 513 -15.97 4.86 16.56
N TYR A 514 -15.50 5.98 16.01
CA TYR A 514 -16.05 7.30 16.29
C TYR A 514 -16.49 8.04 15.01
N PRO A 515 -17.54 8.88 15.07
CA PRO A 515 -18.00 9.67 13.94
C PRO A 515 -16.92 10.64 13.45
N ALA A 516 -16.60 10.57 12.17
CA ALA A 516 -15.57 11.37 11.54
C ALA A 516 -15.96 11.75 10.11
N ALA A 517 -15.33 12.81 9.63
CA ALA A 517 -15.32 13.16 8.22
C ALA A 517 -13.90 13.01 7.68
N ARG A 518 -13.78 12.65 6.41
CA ARG A 518 -12.50 12.68 5.69
C ARG A 518 -12.68 13.17 4.28
N LYS A 519 -11.61 13.73 3.71
CA LYS A 519 -11.47 14.03 2.27
C LYS A 519 -10.02 13.89 1.86
N GLN A 520 -9.75 13.71 0.56
CA GLN A 520 -8.40 13.87 0.06
C GLN A 520 -8.17 15.30 -0.39
N ILE A 521 -6.94 15.75 -0.19
CA ILE A 521 -6.39 16.95 -0.81
C ILE A 521 -5.22 16.55 -1.70
N GLU A 522 -5.07 17.26 -2.81
CA GLU A 522 -3.89 17.24 -3.66
C GLU A 522 -3.03 18.46 -3.32
N ILE A 523 -1.72 18.24 -3.24
CA ILE A 523 -0.74 19.25 -2.87
C ILE A 523 0.35 19.27 -3.93
N ARG A 524 0.69 20.48 -4.38
CA ARG A 524 1.73 20.74 -5.38
C ARG A 524 2.51 21.98 -4.96
N GLN A 525 3.81 22.02 -5.22
CA GLN A 525 4.56 23.29 -5.17
C GLN A 525 4.40 24.05 -6.50
N GLN A 526 4.19 25.35 -6.44
CA GLN A 526 4.09 26.21 -7.63
C GLN A 526 5.24 25.95 -8.62
N GLY A 527 4.89 25.73 -9.89
CA GLY A 527 5.87 25.44 -10.96
C GLY A 527 6.46 24.03 -10.97
N SER A 528 6.07 23.16 -10.03
CA SER A 528 6.52 21.76 -9.98
C SER A 528 5.58 20.83 -10.77
N GLU A 529 6.16 19.81 -11.43
CA GLU A 529 5.41 18.71 -12.07
C GLU A 529 4.92 17.68 -11.04
N PHE A 530 5.49 17.68 -9.83
CA PHE A 530 5.22 16.69 -8.80
C PHE A 530 3.95 17.04 -8.00
N VAL A 531 3.14 16.02 -7.77
CA VAL A 531 1.91 16.10 -6.97
C VAL A 531 1.92 15.01 -5.91
N THR A 532 1.34 15.32 -4.76
CA THR A 532 1.05 14.33 -3.72
C THR A 532 -0.40 14.45 -3.27
N ARG A 533 -0.94 13.36 -2.72
CA ARG A 533 -2.27 13.32 -2.12
C ARG A 533 -2.19 12.95 -0.66
N ARG A 534 -3.10 13.51 0.14
CA ARG A 534 -3.21 13.22 1.56
C ARG A 534 -4.64 13.15 2.03
N TRP A 535 -4.88 12.27 3.00
CA TRP A 535 -6.13 12.27 3.74
C TRP A 535 -6.13 13.39 4.79
N VAL A 536 -7.16 14.24 4.73
CA VAL A 536 -7.57 15.08 5.84
C VAL A 536 -8.68 14.33 6.57
N VAL A 537 -8.46 14.02 7.85
CA VAL A 537 -9.44 13.32 8.71
C VAL A 537 -9.76 14.22 9.90
N ALA A 538 -11.03 14.35 10.23
CA ALA A 538 -11.49 15.16 11.35
C ALA A 538 -12.57 14.42 12.16
N PRO A 539 -12.38 14.25 13.49
CA PRO A 539 -13.43 13.72 14.35
C PRO A 539 -14.58 14.74 14.45
N LEU A 540 -15.80 14.25 14.25
CA LEU A 540 -17.04 15.02 14.39
C LEU A 540 -17.55 14.98 15.83
N ALA A 541 -17.37 13.82 16.47
CA ALA A 541 -17.58 13.62 17.90
C ALA A 541 -16.68 12.46 18.38
N ARG A 542 -15.94 12.68 19.46
CA ARG A 542 -15.09 11.67 20.14
C ARG A 542 -15.03 11.96 21.64
#